data_AF-A0A7S1DQ10-F1
#
_entry.id   AF-A0A7S1DQ10-F1
#
_cell.length_a   1.000
_cell.length_b   1.000
_cell.length_c   1.000
_cell.angle_alpha   90.00
_cell.angle_beta   90.00
_cell.angle_gamma   90.00
#
_symmetry.space_group_name_H-M   'P 1'
#
loop_
_entity.id
_entity.type
_entity.pdbx_description
1 polymer ?
#
loop_
_entity_poly.entity_id
_entity_poly.type
_entity_poly.pdbx_seq_one_letter_code
_entity_poly.pdbx_strand_id
1 'polypeptide(L)'
;MEYFKRAENNQVKRYDPSYHGTRGPLYVSDPVEDLPLLRDFVGACAQAGLAANPDYNGASQEGCSVLQTTTHNARRWSAASAYLKPALQSPNRLEVVTSCRVSRVEVE
;
A
#
# COMPACT_ATOMS: atom_id res chain seq x y z
N MET A 1 9.71 11.06 -3.35
CA MET A 1 9.88 9.60 -3.53
C MET A 1 10.50 8.90 -2.33
N GLU A 2 11.58 9.43 -1.72
CA GLU A 2 12.30 8.75 -0.63
C GLU A 2 11.39 8.27 0.53
N TYR A 3 10.47 9.12 1.02
CA TYR A 3 9.58 8.74 2.11
C TYR A 3 8.56 7.65 1.73
N PHE A 4 8.05 7.67 0.49
CA PHE A 4 7.11 6.66 0.00
C PHE A 4 7.79 5.29 -0.10
N LYS A 5 8.98 5.25 -0.70
CA LYS A 5 9.80 4.03 -0.80
C LYS A 5 10.24 3.50 0.56
N ARG A 6 10.52 4.38 1.52
CA ARG A 6 10.87 3.96 2.89
C ARG A 6 9.69 3.33 3.62
N ALA A 7 8.47 3.80 3.34
CA ALA A 7 7.26 3.27 3.96
C ALA A 7 6.82 1.93 3.33
N GLU A 8 7.03 1.79 2.03
CA GLU A 8 6.50 0.69 1.23
C GLU A 8 7.35 -0.60 1.29
N ASN A 9 6.64 -1.72 1.28
CA ASN A 9 7.15 -3.06 1.03
C ASN A 9 6.31 -3.75 -0.04
N ASN A 10 6.55 -3.36 -1.28
CA ASN A 10 5.89 -3.90 -2.44
C ASN A 10 6.37 -5.34 -2.68
N GLN A 11 5.43 -6.29 -2.66
CA GLN A 11 5.71 -7.71 -2.84
C GLN A 11 5.81 -8.09 -4.33
N VAL A 12 5.50 -7.17 -5.24
CA VAL A 12 5.45 -7.41 -6.68
C VAL A 12 6.80 -7.12 -7.33
N LYS A 13 7.48 -8.18 -7.78
CA LYS A 13 8.85 -8.07 -8.34
C LYS A 13 8.92 -7.56 -9.78
N ARG A 14 7.78 -7.47 -10.49
CA ARG A 14 7.74 -7.03 -11.90
C ARG A 14 7.80 -5.50 -12.06
N TYR A 15 7.70 -4.73 -10.98
CA TYR A 15 7.70 -3.27 -11.01
C TYR A 15 9.13 -2.71 -10.93
N ASP A 16 9.31 -1.49 -11.45
CA ASP A 16 10.60 -0.84 -11.48
C ASP A 16 11.02 -0.41 -10.05
N PRO A 17 12.14 -0.92 -9.51
CA PRO A 17 12.60 -0.63 -8.16
C PRO A 17 13.01 0.84 -7.93
N SER A 18 13.10 1.65 -8.99
CA SER A 18 13.31 3.09 -8.86
C SER A 18 12.11 3.81 -8.25
N TYR A 19 10.89 3.30 -8.45
CA TYR A 19 9.64 3.90 -7.93
C TYR A 19 9.15 3.26 -6.62
N HIS A 20 9.47 1.98 -6.38
CA HIS A 20 8.87 1.21 -5.28
C HIS A 20 9.85 0.87 -4.15
N GLY A 21 9.32 0.84 -2.92
CA GLY A 21 10.00 0.33 -1.73
C GLY A 21 9.78 -1.16 -1.54
N THR A 22 10.79 -1.89 -1.06
CA THR A 22 10.71 -3.36 -0.82
C THR A 22 11.12 -3.76 0.59
N ARG A 23 11.27 -2.79 1.49
CA ARG A 23 11.81 -3.00 2.85
C ARG A 23 11.07 -2.23 3.95
N GLY A 24 10.05 -1.46 3.58
CA GLY A 24 9.24 -0.73 4.53
C GLY A 24 8.33 -1.65 5.37
N PRO A 25 7.59 -1.07 6.32
CA PRO A 25 6.64 -1.82 7.14
C PRO A 25 5.25 -1.99 6.48
N LEU A 26 4.90 -1.20 5.46
CA LEU A 26 3.62 -1.31 4.75
C LEU A 26 3.72 -2.31 3.59
N TYR A 27 3.22 -3.52 3.81
CA TYR A 27 3.07 -4.50 2.74
C TYR A 27 2.04 -4.04 1.70
N VAL A 28 2.47 -4.04 0.44
CA VAL A 28 1.63 -3.77 -0.73
C VAL A 28 1.71 -4.98 -1.67
N SER A 29 0.57 -5.46 -2.14
CA SER A 29 0.50 -6.60 -3.04
C SER A 29 -0.61 -6.41 -4.07
N ASP A 30 -0.55 -7.22 -5.12
CA ASP A 30 -1.72 -7.46 -5.97
C ASP A 30 -2.85 -8.11 -5.14
N PRO A 31 -4.10 -8.10 -5.66
CA PRO A 31 -5.17 -8.92 -5.11
C PRO A 31 -4.74 -10.37 -4.96
N VAL A 32 -5.12 -11.00 -3.84
CA VAL A 32 -4.74 -12.39 -3.53
C VAL A 32 -5.42 -13.38 -4.48
N GLU A 33 -6.66 -13.07 -4.87
CA GLU A 33 -7.41 -13.87 -5.83
C GLU A 33 -7.11 -13.41 -7.25
N ASP A 34 -6.77 -14.38 -8.11
CA ASP A 34 -6.70 -14.14 -9.55
C ASP A 34 -8.13 -14.09 -10.08
N LEU A 35 -8.60 -12.88 -10.38
CA LEU A 35 -9.94 -12.65 -10.94
C LEU A 35 -9.79 -12.40 -12.45
N PRO A 36 -10.14 -13.36 -13.33
CA PRO A 36 -10.02 -13.21 -14.78
C PRO A 36 -10.71 -11.95 -15.31
N LEU A 37 -11.83 -11.58 -14.71
CA LEU A 37 -12.59 -10.36 -15.01
C LEU A 37 -11.72 -9.09 -14.98
N LEU A 38 -10.72 -8.99 -14.09
CA LEU A 38 -9.84 -7.83 -14.02
C LEU A 38 -8.95 -7.72 -15.26
N ARG A 39 -8.49 -8.86 -15.79
CA ARG A 39 -7.70 -8.89 -17.03
C ARG A 39 -8.57 -8.55 -18.24
N ASP A 40 -9.77 -9.10 -18.30
CA ASP A 40 -10.74 -8.81 -19.35
C ASP A 40 -11.13 -7.33 -19.36
N PHE A 41 -11.32 -6.74 -18.18
CA PHE A 41 -11.61 -5.31 -18.03
C PHE A 41 -10.47 -4.43 -18.56
N VAL A 42 -9.21 -4.71 -18.17
CA VAL A 42 -8.05 -3.97 -18.68
C VAL A 42 -7.91 -4.14 -20.21
N GLY A 43 -8.18 -5.35 -20.72
CA GLY A 43 -8.20 -5.62 -22.16
C GLY A 43 -9.29 -4.82 -22.91
N ALA A 44 -10.49 -4.72 -22.34
CA ALA A 44 -11.57 -3.91 -22.90
C ALA A 44 -11.23 -2.41 -22.92
N CYS A 45 -10.59 -1.90 -21.86
CA CYS A 45 -10.09 -0.52 -21.83
C CYS A 45 -9.06 -0.27 -22.94
N ALA A 46 -8.14 -1.21 -23.18
CA ALA A 46 -7.17 -1.11 -24.26
C ALA A 46 -7.85 -1.06 -25.64
N GLN A 47 -8.90 -1.87 -25.86
CA GLN A 47 -9.70 -1.82 -27.09
C GLN A 47 -10.44 -0.48 -27.27
N ALA A 48 -10.80 0.18 -26.17
CA ALA A 48 -11.42 1.52 -26.18
C ALA A 48 -10.40 2.66 -26.32
N GLY A 49 -9.11 2.36 -26.52
CA GLY A 49 -8.05 3.36 -26.71
C GLY A 49 -7.36 3.82 -25.41
N LEU A 50 -7.73 3.26 -24.25
CA LEU A 50 -7.05 3.52 -22.98
C LEU A 50 -5.98 2.45 -22.73
N ALA A 51 -4.71 2.81 -22.91
CA ALA A 51 -3.60 1.87 -22.80
C ALA A 51 -3.59 1.13 -21.46
N ALA A 52 -3.26 -0.17 -21.50
CA ALA A 52 -2.99 -0.92 -20.28
C ALA A 52 -1.73 -0.37 -19.61
N ASN A 53 -1.81 -0.12 -18.30
CA ASN A 53 -0.70 0.35 -17.50
C ASN A 53 -0.35 -0.74 -16.47
N PRO A 54 0.82 -1.38 -16.58
CA PRO A 54 1.22 -2.42 -15.65
C PRO A 54 1.66 -1.88 -14.28
N ASP A 55 2.00 -0.60 -14.16
CA ASP A 55 2.50 0.04 -12.93
C ASP A 55 2.10 1.53 -12.89
N TYR A 56 0.88 1.78 -12.43
CA TYR A 56 0.30 3.13 -12.33
C TYR A 56 0.97 4.02 -11.27
N ASN A 57 1.83 3.46 -10.41
CA ASN A 57 2.63 4.23 -9.46
C ASN A 57 4.10 4.34 -9.92
N GLY A 58 4.40 3.92 -11.15
CA GLY A 58 5.72 3.97 -11.76
C GLY A 58 5.96 5.26 -12.55
N ALA A 59 6.64 5.13 -13.69
CA ALA A 59 7.03 6.27 -14.52
C ALA A 59 5.85 7.07 -15.10
N SER A 60 4.70 6.43 -15.33
CA SER A 60 3.48 7.06 -15.83
C SER A 60 2.26 6.53 -15.09
N GLN A 61 1.34 7.44 -14.76
CA GLN A 61 0.08 7.11 -14.08
C GLN A 61 -1.07 6.85 -15.06
N GLU A 62 -0.94 7.29 -16.32
CA GLU A 62 -2.02 7.21 -17.30
C GLU A 62 -2.25 5.76 -17.77
N GLY A 63 -3.52 5.40 -17.98
CA GLY A 63 -3.93 4.10 -18.49
C GLY A 63 -4.84 3.32 -17.52
N CYS A 64 -5.04 2.04 -17.82
CA CYS A 64 -5.86 1.12 -17.02
C CYS A 64 -5.02 0.01 -16.38
N SER A 65 -5.21 -0.20 -15.08
CA SER A 65 -4.40 -1.15 -14.29
C SER A 65 -5.25 -2.00 -13.37
N VAL A 66 -4.73 -3.19 -13.03
CA VAL A 66 -5.16 -3.90 -11.84
C VAL A 66 -4.58 -3.20 -10.62
N LEU A 67 -5.44 -2.77 -9.69
CA LEU A 67 -5.03 -2.01 -8.51
C LEU A 67 -4.39 -2.91 -7.46
N GLN A 68 -3.26 -2.47 -6.92
CA GLN A 68 -2.66 -3.04 -5.73
C GLN A 68 -3.41 -2.59 -4.48
N THR A 69 -3.26 -3.38 -3.42
CA THR A 69 -3.83 -3.10 -2.11
C THR A 69 -2.78 -3.22 -1.02
N THR A 70 -2.98 -2.51 0.09
CA THR A 70 -2.18 -2.70 1.32
C THR A 70 -2.68 -3.95 2.05
N THR A 71 -2.27 -5.11 1.55
CA THR A 71 -2.71 -6.43 2.01
C THR A 71 -1.50 -7.30 2.32
N HIS A 72 -1.59 -8.04 3.42
CA HIS A 72 -0.60 -9.03 3.81
C HIS A 72 -1.29 -10.21 4.46
N ASN A 73 -0.92 -11.44 4.06
CA ASN A 73 -1.55 -12.68 4.51
C ASN A 73 -3.09 -12.64 4.37
N ALA A 74 -3.58 -12.19 3.20
CA ALA A 74 -5.01 -12.05 2.87
C ALA A 74 -5.82 -11.17 3.85
N ARG A 75 -5.16 -10.25 4.55
CA ARG A 75 -5.79 -9.31 5.46
C ARG A 75 -5.36 -7.88 5.14
N ARG A 76 -6.25 -6.93 5.40
CA ARG A 76 -5.90 -5.50 5.38
C ARG A 76 -4.70 -5.26 6.28
N TRP A 77 -3.65 -4.66 5.73
CA TRP A 77 -2.43 -4.31 6.45
C TRP A 77 -2.43 -2.82 6.79
N SER A 78 -3.15 -2.46 7.86
CA SER A 78 -3.30 -1.06 8.29
C SER A 78 -1.99 -0.47 8.84
N ALA A 79 -1.93 0.86 8.93
CA ALA A 79 -0.82 1.55 9.60
C ALA A 79 -0.63 1.09 11.05
N ALA A 80 -1.71 0.74 11.76
CA ALA A 80 -1.62 0.16 13.10
C ALA A 80 -0.94 -1.22 13.09
N SER A 81 -1.23 -2.08 12.10
CA SER A 81 -0.54 -3.36 11.97
C SER A 81 0.93 -3.19 11.55
N ALA A 82 1.21 -2.26 10.65
CA ALA A 82 2.55 -2.02 10.11
C ALA A 82 3.50 -1.34 11.10
N TYR A 83 3.04 -0.31 11.82
CA TYR A 83 3.90 0.52 12.66
C TYR A 83 3.63 0.36 14.15
N LEU A 84 2.34 0.34 14.55
CA LEU A 84 1.98 0.40 15.96
C LEU A 84 2.22 -0.94 16.67
N LYS A 85 1.71 -2.04 16.12
CA LYS A 85 1.84 -3.36 16.73
C LYS A 85 3.30 -3.80 16.95
N PRO A 86 4.24 -3.62 15.98
CA PRO A 86 5.64 -3.93 16.22
C PRO A 86 6.27 -3.04 17.30
N ALA A 87 5.95 -1.74 17.31
CA ALA A 87 6.49 -0.81 18.31
C ALA A 87 6.02 -1.16 19.74
N LEU A 88 4.79 -1.64 19.90
CA LEU A 88 4.26 -2.11 21.18
C LEU A 88 4.99 -3.32 21.78
N GLN A 89 5.73 -4.09 20.98
CA GLN A 89 6.55 -5.20 21.49
C GLN A 89 7.80 -4.72 22.23
N SER A 90 8.17 -3.45 22.08
CA SER A 90 9.26 -2.84 22.84
C SER A 90 8.73 -2.27 24.17
N PRO A 91 9.03 -2.89 25.32
CA PRO A 91 8.51 -2.42 26.59
C PRO A 91 9.00 -1.00 26.91
N ASN A 92 8.13 -0.20 27.53
CA ASN A 92 8.40 1.08 28.18
C ASN A 92 8.73 2.30 27.27
N ARG A 93 8.43 2.27 25.97
CA ARG A 93 8.66 3.44 25.08
C ARG A 93 7.42 3.99 24.38
N LEU A 94 6.29 3.30 24.49
CA LEU A 94 5.06 3.69 23.80
C LEU A 94 3.84 3.29 24.63
N GLU A 95 2.96 4.26 24.86
CA GLU A 95 1.64 4.05 25.43
C GLU A 95 0.57 4.30 24.36
N VAL A 96 -0.47 3.47 24.34
CA VAL A 96 -1.59 3.60 23.41
C VAL A 96 -2.88 3.72 24.21
N VAL A 97 -3.50 4.89 24.13
CA VAL A 97 -4.79 5.17 24.76
C VAL A 97 -5.88 5.11 23.68
N THR A 98 -6.79 4.14 23.81
CA THR A 98 -7.95 3.99 22.92
C THR A 98 -9.21 4.52 23.59
N SER A 99 -10.29 4.68 22.81
CA SER A 99 -11.58 5.20 23.32
C SER A 99 -11.47 6.57 24.02
N CYS A 100 -10.47 7.37 23.65
CA CYS A 100 -10.21 8.68 24.20
C CYS A 100 -10.33 9.74 23.11
N ARG A 101 -11.11 10.79 23.38
CA ARG A 101 -11.27 11.94 22.49
C ARG A 101 -10.43 13.09 23.02
N VAL A 102 -9.44 13.53 22.25
CA VAL A 102 -8.68 14.75 22.56
C VAL A 102 -9.61 15.95 22.49
N SER A 103 -9.67 16.77 23.55
CA SER A 103 -10.56 17.92 23.66
C SER A 103 -9.85 19.24 23.35
N ARG A 104 -8.69 19.47 23.97
CA ARG A 104 -7.86 20.67 23.78
C ARG A 104 -6.40 20.37 24.07
N VAL A 105 -5.53 21.25 23.62
CA VAL A 105 -4.11 21.30 24.00
C VAL A 105 -3.95 22.39 25.07
N GLU A 106 -3.21 22.10 26.14
CA GLU A 106 -2.83 23.10 27.14
C GLU A 106 -1.51 23.75 26.72
N VAL A 107 -1.42 25.08 26.84
CA VAL A 107 -0.23 25.86 26.51
C VAL A 107 0.16 26.63 27.76
N GLU A 108 1.42 26.49 28.17
CA GLU A 108 2.05 27.28 29.24
C GLU A 108 2.68 28.57 28.70
#